data_AF-A0A850HA63-F1
#
_entry.id   AF-A0A850HA63-F1
#
_cell.length_a   1.000
_cell.length_b   1.000
_cell.length_c   1.000
_cell.angle_alpha   90.00
_cell.angle_beta   90.00
_cell.angle_gamma   90.00
#
_symmetry.space_group_name_H-M   'P 1'
#
loop_
_entity.id
_entity.type
_entity.pdbx_description
1 polymer ?
#
loop_
_entity_poly.entity_id
_entity_poly.type
_entity_poly.pdbx_seq_one_letter_code
_entity_poly.pdbx_strand_id
1 'polypeptide(L)'
;MKLRPLVFANSIGAMFLASAALAEAEPSGQWQIVPETTLSASLDCFEAIGQTLISAHRGGPSPGLPENAIETMDAVLTAIPAVMEVDVARSTDGVHYLMHDRTLDRTTTGTGSVAEASWADVSQLNLVDEAGWVTPYRVPTLTAALAWAKGKTVLQIDFKRTANFEEVITDIRAAEMAQSVILIAYTAEAATKLHALAPEMLISFSISSPDDLATIEAAGVPDESIVAFTGTRVVRPDLYAQLDDRDVEVIFGTLGRSRNSLDHIFERFGTDNRYAELAEGGVDIIATDRPRAAAEALLEAERLPQAGQCGVSRAE
;
A
#
# COMPACT_ATOMS: atom_id res chain seq x y z
N MET A 1 69.45 21.80 -44.88
CA MET A 1 68.33 22.73 -44.63
C MET A 1 67.09 22.14 -45.28
N LYS A 2 66.14 21.66 -44.46
CA LYS A 2 64.83 21.03 -44.77
C LYS A 2 64.81 19.94 -45.87
N LEU A 3 65.02 18.69 -45.47
CA LEU A 3 64.59 17.49 -46.21
C LEU A 3 63.25 17.01 -45.64
N ARG A 4 62.25 16.83 -46.51
CA ARG A 4 61.04 16.03 -46.24
C ARG A 4 61.44 14.54 -46.17
N PRO A 5 60.70 13.72 -45.40
CA PRO A 5 60.52 12.34 -45.79
C PRO A 5 59.05 11.93 -45.93
N LEU A 6 58.93 10.88 -46.74
CA LEU A 6 57.75 10.15 -47.16
C LEU A 6 57.10 9.33 -46.03
N VAL A 7 55.78 9.24 -46.17
CA VAL A 7 54.85 8.15 -45.81
C VAL A 7 55.49 6.80 -45.44
N PHE A 8 55.03 6.22 -44.33
CA PHE A 8 54.77 4.78 -44.26
C PHE A 8 53.44 4.53 -43.54
N ALA A 9 52.51 3.93 -44.30
CA ALA A 9 51.30 3.34 -43.78
C ALA A 9 51.65 2.03 -43.07
N ASN A 10 50.99 1.76 -41.95
CA ASN A 10 50.78 0.40 -41.47
C ASN A 10 49.38 0.33 -40.86
N SER A 11 48.47 -0.22 -41.66
CA SER A 11 47.11 -0.57 -41.29
C SER A 11 47.16 -1.87 -40.48
N ILE A 12 46.91 -1.78 -39.17
CA ILE A 12 46.52 -2.95 -38.38
C ILE A 12 45.05 -2.74 -38.04
N GLY A 13 44.18 -3.40 -38.82
CA GLY A 13 42.76 -3.46 -38.53
C GLY A 13 42.52 -4.35 -37.32
N ALA A 14 42.21 -3.74 -36.18
CA ALA A 14 41.57 -4.43 -35.07
C ALA A 14 40.06 -4.38 -35.29
N MET A 15 39.49 -5.50 -35.74
CA MET A 15 38.05 -5.68 -35.86
C MET A 15 37.49 -5.91 -34.45
N PHE A 16 37.08 -4.84 -33.77
CA PHE A 16 36.27 -4.95 -32.56
C PHE A 16 34.86 -5.36 -32.97
N LEU A 17 34.54 -6.64 -32.79
CA LEU A 17 33.16 -7.11 -32.72
C LEU A 17 32.57 -6.62 -31.40
N ALA A 18 31.96 -5.44 -31.42
CA ALA A 18 31.08 -5.00 -30.34
C ALA A 18 29.78 -5.81 -30.44
N SER A 19 29.68 -6.88 -29.66
CA SER A 19 28.40 -7.53 -29.42
C SER A 19 27.62 -6.62 -28.46
N ALA A 20 26.78 -5.75 -29.02
CA ALA A 20 25.77 -5.05 -28.23
C ALA A 20 24.76 -6.10 -27.76
N ALA A 21 24.87 -6.53 -26.51
CA ALA A 21 23.73 -7.10 -25.83
C ALA A 21 22.66 -6.00 -25.79
N LEU A 22 21.57 -6.21 -26.53
CA LEU A 22 20.35 -5.44 -26.33
C LEU A 22 19.91 -5.76 -24.91
N ALA A 23 20.10 -4.83 -23.99
CA ALA A 23 19.36 -4.84 -22.74
C ALA A 23 17.88 -4.79 -23.15
N GLU A 24 17.14 -5.86 -22.90
CA GLU A 24 15.69 -5.82 -22.98
C GLU A 24 15.22 -4.67 -22.08
N ALA A 25 14.44 -3.75 -22.63
CA ALA A 25 13.90 -2.66 -21.85
C ALA A 25 13.00 -3.27 -20.77
N GLU A 26 13.33 -3.03 -19.50
CA GLU A 26 12.46 -3.36 -18.37
C GLU A 26 11.03 -2.86 -18.68
N PRO A 27 9.99 -3.72 -18.59
CA PRO A 27 8.65 -3.40 -19.07
C PRO A 27 8.15 -2.08 -18.45
N SER A 28 7.92 -1.03 -19.23
CA SER A 28 7.75 0.33 -18.68
C SER A 28 6.40 0.63 -18.00
N GLY A 29 5.50 -0.34 -17.90
CA GLY A 29 4.17 -0.10 -17.33
C GLY A 29 4.05 -0.33 -15.83
N GLN A 30 2.91 0.13 -15.31
CA GLN A 30 2.56 0.17 -13.90
C GLN A 30 2.40 -1.24 -13.32
N TRP A 31 2.85 -1.44 -12.08
CA TRP A 31 2.57 -2.68 -11.36
C TRP A 31 1.09 -2.81 -11.05
N GLN A 32 0.61 -4.05 -11.06
CA GLN A 32 -0.75 -4.40 -10.71
C GLN A 32 -0.75 -5.54 -9.70
N ILE A 33 -1.71 -5.51 -8.77
CA ILE A 33 -2.06 -6.59 -7.85
C ILE A 33 -3.57 -6.78 -8.00
N VAL A 34 -3.97 -7.74 -8.82
CA VAL A 34 -5.38 -8.02 -9.08
C VAL A 34 -5.64 -9.47 -8.73
N PRO A 35 -6.43 -9.75 -7.67
CA PRO A 35 -6.78 -11.11 -7.30
C PRO A 35 -7.40 -11.88 -8.48
N GLU A 36 -6.87 -13.06 -8.76
CA GLU A 36 -7.38 -13.91 -9.85
C GLU A 36 -8.73 -14.56 -9.48
N THR A 37 -8.93 -14.82 -8.18
CA THR A 37 -10.13 -15.40 -7.61
C THR A 37 -10.65 -14.53 -6.45
N THR A 38 -10.33 -14.90 -5.20
CA THR A 38 -10.60 -14.12 -4.00
C THR A 38 -9.32 -13.46 -3.53
N LEU A 39 -9.47 -12.39 -2.75
CA LEU A 39 -8.31 -11.73 -2.15
C LEU A 39 -7.62 -12.65 -1.14
N SER A 40 -8.35 -13.40 -0.31
CA SER A 40 -7.74 -14.36 0.63
C SER A 40 -6.90 -15.40 -0.12
N ALA A 41 -7.42 -16.05 -1.16
CA ALA A 41 -6.62 -17.01 -1.94
C ALA A 41 -5.36 -16.39 -2.59
N SER A 42 -5.35 -15.08 -2.82
CA SER A 42 -4.15 -14.38 -3.30
C SER A 42 -3.14 -14.18 -2.16
N LEU A 43 -3.60 -13.91 -0.94
CA LEU A 43 -2.77 -13.81 0.26
C LEU A 43 -2.15 -15.17 0.62
N ASP A 44 -2.94 -16.26 0.66
CA ASP A 44 -2.44 -17.64 0.83
C ASP A 44 -1.33 -17.95 -0.20
N CYS A 45 -1.53 -17.52 -1.45
CA CYS A 45 -0.56 -17.73 -2.52
C CYS A 45 0.76 -17.04 -2.21
N PHE A 46 0.75 -15.76 -1.81
CA PHE A 46 1.97 -15.01 -1.49
C PHE A 46 2.74 -15.65 -0.32
N GLU A 47 2.03 -16.02 0.75
CA GLU A 47 2.62 -16.69 1.90
C GLU A 47 3.28 -18.03 1.49
N ALA A 48 2.56 -18.85 0.71
CA ALA A 48 3.06 -20.15 0.24
C ALA A 48 4.32 -20.06 -0.63
N ILE A 49 4.51 -18.95 -1.35
CA ILE A 49 5.74 -18.69 -2.14
C ILE A 49 6.75 -17.79 -1.41
N GLY A 50 6.54 -17.51 -0.12
CA GLY A 50 7.44 -16.75 0.74
C GLY A 50 7.56 -15.27 0.39
N GLN A 51 6.57 -14.71 -0.31
CA GLN A 51 6.55 -13.31 -0.72
C GLN A 51 5.73 -12.47 0.27
N THR A 52 6.20 -11.24 0.52
CA THR A 52 5.57 -10.30 1.45
C THR A 52 5.07 -9.08 0.69
N LEU A 53 3.80 -8.74 0.88
CA LEU A 53 3.19 -7.56 0.31
C LEU A 53 3.59 -6.29 1.07
N ILE A 54 3.47 -5.16 0.39
CA ILE A 54 3.61 -3.84 0.97
C ILE A 54 2.25 -3.15 0.93
N SER A 55 1.79 -2.65 2.08
CA SER A 55 0.67 -1.73 2.18
C SER A 55 1.22 -0.31 2.36
N ALA A 56 1.10 0.52 1.32
CA ALA A 56 1.53 1.91 1.36
C ALA A 56 0.53 2.71 2.20
N HIS A 57 0.95 3.10 3.41
CA HIS A 57 0.11 3.83 4.36
C HIS A 57 -0.27 5.19 3.77
N ARG A 58 -1.57 5.49 3.73
CA ARG A 58 -2.18 6.67 3.12
C ARG A 58 -1.77 6.88 1.67
N GLY A 59 -1.54 5.80 0.95
CA GLY A 59 -1.07 5.80 -0.44
C GLY A 59 0.43 6.05 -0.62
N GLY A 60 1.21 6.19 0.45
CA GLY A 60 2.67 6.33 0.39
C GLY A 60 3.17 7.73 0.01
N PRO A 61 2.91 8.76 0.84
CA PRO A 61 3.36 10.12 0.59
C PRO A 61 4.89 10.21 0.46
N SER A 62 5.36 11.18 -0.33
CA SER A 62 6.77 11.51 -0.48
C SER A 62 6.90 12.98 -0.94
N PRO A 63 8.11 13.58 -1.02
CA PRO A 63 8.24 14.98 -1.41
C PRO A 63 7.56 15.30 -2.76
N GLY A 64 6.62 16.24 -2.76
CA GLY A 64 5.79 16.61 -3.90
C GLY A 64 4.56 15.72 -4.14
N LEU A 65 4.39 14.63 -3.38
CA LEU A 65 3.31 13.65 -3.48
C LEU A 65 2.58 13.53 -2.13
N PRO A 66 1.41 14.16 -1.97
CA PRO A 66 0.71 14.24 -0.69
C PRO A 66 0.01 12.92 -0.31
N GLU A 67 -0.28 12.74 0.98
CA GLU A 67 -1.04 11.58 1.45
C GLU A 67 -2.47 11.58 0.88
N ASN A 68 -3.08 10.39 0.73
CA ASN A 68 -4.46 10.20 0.28
C ASN A 68 -4.75 10.83 -1.11
N ALA A 69 -3.76 10.86 -2.00
CA ALA A 69 -3.88 11.37 -3.37
C ALA A 69 -3.76 10.26 -4.40
N ILE A 70 -4.56 10.33 -5.48
CA ILE A 70 -4.49 9.36 -6.57
C ILE A 70 -3.11 9.41 -7.24
N GLU A 71 -2.55 10.60 -7.42
CA GLU A 71 -1.26 10.81 -8.07
C GLU A 71 -0.11 10.21 -7.25
N THR A 72 -0.21 10.22 -5.92
CA THR A 72 0.74 9.56 -5.02
C THR A 72 0.66 8.05 -5.16
N MET A 73 -0.55 7.49 -5.09
CA MET A 73 -0.75 6.04 -5.26
C MET A 73 -0.30 5.57 -6.65
N ASP A 74 -0.54 6.36 -7.70
CA ASP A 74 -0.11 6.08 -9.06
C ASP A 74 1.42 6.03 -9.18
N ALA A 75 2.10 6.98 -8.52
CA ALA A 75 3.56 7.01 -8.46
C ALA A 75 4.15 5.83 -7.67
N VAL A 76 3.49 5.38 -6.60
CA VAL A 76 3.91 4.17 -5.86
C VAL A 76 3.75 2.93 -6.73
N LEU A 77 2.57 2.69 -7.33
CA LEU A 77 2.34 1.54 -8.22
C LEU A 77 3.22 1.56 -9.47
N THR A 78 3.66 2.73 -9.94
CA THR A 78 4.63 2.79 -11.04
C THR A 78 5.98 2.20 -10.64
N ALA A 79 6.34 2.30 -9.36
CA ALA A 79 7.64 1.86 -8.86
C ALA A 79 7.64 0.41 -8.36
N ILE A 80 6.58 0.01 -7.64
CA ILE A 80 6.53 -1.26 -6.90
C ILE A 80 5.11 -1.84 -6.92
N PRO A 81 4.95 -3.17 -6.80
CA PRO A 81 3.66 -3.75 -6.45
C PRO A 81 3.32 -3.38 -5.00
N ALA A 82 2.17 -2.74 -4.77
CA ALA A 82 1.72 -2.38 -3.43
C ALA A 82 0.20 -2.31 -3.31
N VAL A 83 -0.30 -2.74 -2.16
CA VAL A 83 -1.64 -2.41 -1.64
C VAL A 83 -1.64 -0.94 -1.20
N MET A 84 -2.78 -0.25 -1.34
CA MET A 84 -2.91 1.14 -0.91
C MET A 84 -3.84 1.24 0.28
N GLU A 85 -3.33 1.67 1.43
CA GLU A 85 -4.18 2.06 2.55
C GLU A 85 -4.66 3.50 2.35
N VAL A 86 -5.96 3.73 2.56
CA VAL A 86 -6.60 5.03 2.35
C VAL A 86 -7.60 5.33 3.46
N ASP A 87 -7.70 6.62 3.81
CA ASP A 87 -8.55 7.10 4.89
C ASP A 87 -9.83 7.70 4.36
N VAL A 88 -10.99 7.12 4.70
CA VAL A 88 -12.28 7.63 4.21
C VAL A 88 -12.96 8.50 5.26
N ALA A 89 -13.24 9.75 4.88
CA ALA A 89 -14.12 10.67 5.59
C ALA A 89 -15.42 10.91 4.79
N ARG A 90 -16.37 11.65 5.38
CA ARG A 90 -17.66 11.97 4.77
C ARG A 90 -18.00 13.43 5.02
N SER A 91 -18.42 14.13 3.98
CA SER A 91 -18.84 15.54 4.06
C SER A 91 -20.26 15.69 4.63
N THR A 92 -20.64 16.91 4.98
CA THR A 92 -21.99 17.23 5.48
C THR A 92 -23.10 16.99 4.45
N ASP A 93 -22.77 17.06 3.16
CA ASP A 93 -23.62 16.75 2.01
C ASP A 93 -23.51 15.30 1.52
N GLY A 94 -22.83 14.43 2.28
CA GLY A 94 -22.88 12.97 2.12
C GLY A 94 -21.91 12.36 1.12
N VAL A 95 -20.87 13.09 0.69
CA VAL A 95 -19.84 12.57 -0.22
C VAL A 95 -18.71 11.95 0.58
N HIS A 96 -18.32 10.71 0.25
CA HIS A 96 -17.12 10.09 0.77
C HIS A 96 -15.87 10.58 0.04
N TYR A 97 -14.84 10.98 0.79
CA TYR A 97 -13.58 11.48 0.24
C TYR A 97 -12.40 11.05 1.09
N LEU A 98 -11.20 11.08 0.49
CA LEU A 98 -9.99 10.64 1.18
C LEU A 98 -9.42 11.73 2.07
N MET A 99 -9.35 11.49 3.38
CA MET A 99 -8.85 12.42 4.38
C MET A 99 -8.59 11.72 5.70
N HIS A 100 -7.35 11.77 6.19
CA HIS A 100 -7.00 11.19 7.49
C HIS A 100 -7.46 12.04 8.68
N ASP A 101 -7.14 13.34 8.61
CA ASP A 101 -7.19 14.21 9.78
C ASP A 101 -8.62 14.61 10.15
N ARG A 102 -8.80 15.11 11.37
CA ARG A 102 -10.09 15.68 11.83
C ARG A 102 -10.30 17.12 11.35
N THR A 103 -9.24 17.74 10.81
CA THR A 103 -9.24 19.11 10.32
C THR A 103 -8.56 19.16 8.95
N LEU A 104 -8.92 20.15 8.14
CA LEU A 104 -8.41 20.33 6.77
C LEU A 104 -6.98 20.92 6.73
N ASP A 105 -6.54 21.50 7.85
CA ASP A 105 -5.41 22.43 7.95
C ASP A 105 -4.05 21.86 7.54
N ARG A 106 -3.77 20.59 7.83
CA ARG A 106 -2.43 20.03 7.63
C ARG A 106 -2.17 19.64 6.18
N THR A 107 -3.13 18.98 5.55
CA THR A 107 -2.93 18.28 4.26
C THR A 107 -3.67 18.96 3.12
N THR A 108 -4.26 20.12 3.36
CA THR A 108 -4.95 20.89 2.33
C THR A 108 -4.70 22.38 2.48
N THR A 109 -5.11 23.17 1.49
CA THR A 109 -5.16 24.63 1.57
C THR A 109 -6.36 25.17 2.37
N GLY A 110 -7.22 24.30 2.90
CA GLY A 110 -8.38 24.67 3.70
C GLY A 110 -8.07 24.73 5.20
N THR A 111 -9.07 25.12 5.99
CA THR A 111 -8.97 25.18 7.46
C THR A 111 -10.27 24.73 8.09
N GLY A 112 -10.22 24.16 9.30
CA GLY A 112 -11.40 23.85 10.09
C GLY A 112 -11.79 22.37 10.06
N SER A 113 -12.95 22.07 10.66
CA SER A 113 -13.37 20.70 10.96
C SER A 113 -13.83 19.93 9.71
N VAL A 114 -13.29 18.73 9.52
CA VAL A 114 -13.74 17.76 8.49
C VAL A 114 -15.20 17.37 8.69
N ALA A 115 -15.66 17.30 9.94
CA ALA A 115 -17.04 16.94 10.28
C ALA A 115 -18.07 18.04 9.94
N GLU A 116 -17.62 19.26 9.66
CA GLU A 116 -18.48 20.41 9.33
C GLU A 116 -18.34 20.83 7.85
N ALA A 117 -17.40 20.24 7.12
CA ALA A 117 -17.08 20.61 5.75
C ALA A 117 -18.08 20.02 4.73
N SER A 118 -18.51 20.85 3.77
CA SER A 118 -19.27 20.39 2.59
C SER A 118 -18.31 19.90 1.50
N TRP A 119 -18.76 19.00 0.62
CA TRP A 119 -17.96 18.59 -0.52
C TRP A 119 -17.73 19.73 -1.51
N ALA A 120 -18.70 20.62 -1.65
CA ALA A 120 -18.55 21.82 -2.46
C ALA A 120 -17.32 22.64 -2.05
N ASP A 121 -17.05 22.76 -0.75
CA ASP A 121 -15.86 23.46 -0.23
C ASP A 121 -14.60 22.60 -0.40
N VAL A 122 -14.65 21.33 0.01
CA VAL A 122 -13.48 20.42 0.00
C VAL A 122 -12.95 20.18 -1.41
N SER A 123 -13.83 20.02 -2.40
CA SER A 123 -13.46 19.77 -3.80
C SER A 123 -12.62 20.88 -4.44
N GLN A 124 -12.65 22.09 -3.87
CA GLN A 124 -11.88 23.25 -4.34
C GLN A 124 -10.53 23.40 -3.65
N LEU A 125 -10.17 22.52 -2.72
CA LEU A 125 -8.91 22.57 -2.00
C LEU A 125 -7.80 21.86 -2.77
N ASN A 126 -6.58 22.37 -2.65
CA ASN A 126 -5.40 21.66 -3.11
C ASN A 126 -4.80 20.89 -1.94
N LEU A 127 -4.24 19.72 -2.23
CA LEU A 127 -3.51 18.93 -1.25
C LEU A 127 -2.15 19.55 -0.96
N VAL A 128 -1.69 19.38 0.28
CA VAL A 128 -0.41 19.84 0.79
C VAL A 128 0.41 18.62 1.20
N ASP A 129 1.66 18.54 0.72
CA ASP A 129 2.55 17.44 1.05
C ASP A 129 3.14 17.56 2.47
N GLU A 130 3.91 16.56 2.89
CA GLU A 130 4.50 16.54 4.25
C GLU A 130 5.52 17.66 4.50
N ALA A 131 6.12 18.21 3.43
CA ALA A 131 7.04 19.33 3.51
C ALA A 131 6.32 20.70 3.47
N GLY A 132 4.98 20.70 3.39
CA GLY A 132 4.16 21.90 3.39
C GLY A 132 3.99 22.55 2.01
N TRP A 133 4.36 21.86 0.93
CA TRP A 133 4.17 22.36 -0.43
C TRP A 133 2.73 22.18 -0.87
N VAL A 134 2.12 23.27 -1.33
CA VAL A 134 0.82 23.23 -2.00
C VAL A 134 1.00 22.58 -3.37
N THR A 135 0.41 21.42 -3.56
CA THR A 135 0.47 20.64 -4.80
C THR A 135 -0.66 21.07 -5.75
N PRO A 136 -0.61 20.71 -7.05
CA PRO A 136 -1.74 20.93 -7.95
C PRO A 136 -2.86 19.89 -7.79
N TYR A 137 -2.70 18.92 -6.88
CA TYR A 137 -3.61 17.78 -6.72
C TYR A 137 -4.79 18.14 -5.83
N ARG A 138 -5.93 17.49 -6.08
CA ARG A 138 -7.20 17.73 -5.39
C ARG A 138 -7.50 16.59 -4.43
N VAL A 139 -8.29 16.87 -3.40
CA VAL A 139 -8.84 15.83 -2.52
C VAL A 139 -9.70 14.88 -3.37
N PRO A 140 -9.40 13.58 -3.46
CA PRO A 140 -10.18 12.66 -4.27
C PRO A 140 -11.43 12.19 -3.51
N THR A 141 -12.52 11.92 -4.24
CA THR A 141 -13.64 11.16 -3.68
C THR A 141 -13.26 9.69 -3.54
N LEU A 142 -13.94 8.96 -2.65
CA LEU A 142 -13.79 7.50 -2.58
C LEU A 142 -14.14 6.84 -3.92
N THR A 143 -15.21 7.28 -4.59
CA THR A 143 -15.60 6.76 -5.91
C THR A 143 -14.49 6.94 -6.95
N ALA A 144 -13.78 8.08 -6.95
CA ALA A 144 -12.65 8.31 -7.85
C ALA A 144 -11.47 7.40 -7.52
N ALA A 145 -11.17 7.19 -6.23
CA ALA A 145 -10.11 6.28 -5.80
C ALA A 145 -10.42 4.82 -6.15
N LEU A 146 -11.67 4.36 -5.94
CA LEU A 146 -12.13 3.03 -6.33
C LEU A 146 -12.05 2.84 -7.86
N ALA A 147 -12.48 3.83 -8.64
CA ALA A 147 -12.39 3.79 -10.09
C ALA A 147 -10.93 3.75 -10.58
N TRP A 148 -10.01 4.46 -9.92
CA TRP A 148 -8.58 4.39 -10.22
C TRP A 148 -8.00 3.02 -9.87
N ALA A 149 -8.36 2.44 -8.72
CA ALA A 149 -7.78 1.19 -8.23
C ALA A 149 -8.28 -0.05 -9.00
N LYS A 150 -9.44 0.03 -9.64
CA LYS A 150 -10.05 -1.09 -10.36
C LYS A 150 -9.15 -1.64 -11.46
N GLY A 151 -8.83 -2.93 -11.34
CA GLY A 151 -7.90 -3.61 -12.25
C GLY A 151 -6.43 -3.16 -12.08
N LYS A 152 -6.11 -2.50 -10.97
CA LYS A 152 -4.74 -2.08 -10.64
C LYS A 152 -4.27 -2.60 -9.30
N THR A 153 -5.00 -2.36 -8.22
CA THR A 153 -4.54 -2.75 -6.89
C THR A 153 -5.68 -2.97 -5.91
N VAL A 154 -5.33 -3.48 -4.75
CA VAL A 154 -6.19 -3.61 -3.57
C VAL A 154 -6.18 -2.31 -2.79
N LEU A 155 -7.36 -1.87 -2.31
CA LEU A 155 -7.46 -0.79 -1.33
C LEU A 155 -7.71 -1.35 0.08
N GLN A 156 -6.95 -0.89 1.05
CA GLN A 156 -7.21 -1.11 2.47
C GLN A 156 -7.88 0.15 3.03
N ILE A 157 -9.15 0.07 3.41
CA ILE A 157 -9.98 1.23 3.75
C ILE A 157 -10.05 1.42 5.26
N ASP A 158 -9.50 2.54 5.74
CA ASP A 158 -9.68 3.00 7.11
C ASP A 158 -10.87 3.98 7.21
N PHE A 159 -11.82 3.65 8.08
CA PHE A 159 -13.00 4.48 8.31
C PHE A 159 -12.71 5.57 9.34
N LYS A 160 -12.65 6.83 8.89
CA LYS A 160 -12.62 7.96 9.82
C LYS A 160 -13.99 8.17 10.46
N ARG A 161 -14.01 8.91 11.56
CA ARG A 161 -15.18 9.10 12.44
C ARG A 161 -16.48 9.51 11.72
N THR A 162 -16.38 10.24 10.61
CA THR A 162 -17.54 10.72 9.84
C THR A 162 -18.04 9.70 8.83
N ALA A 163 -17.23 8.72 8.44
CA ALA A 163 -17.60 7.72 7.45
C ALA A 163 -18.66 6.76 7.98
N ASN A 164 -19.51 6.29 7.07
CA ASN A 164 -20.56 5.32 7.36
C ASN A 164 -20.23 3.99 6.67
N PHE A 165 -20.22 2.88 7.42
CA PHE A 165 -19.84 1.57 6.89
C PHE A 165 -20.75 1.13 5.74
N GLU A 166 -22.07 1.23 5.91
CA GLU A 166 -23.06 0.79 4.94
C GLU A 166 -22.96 1.57 3.61
N GLU A 167 -22.80 2.89 3.69
CA GLU A 167 -22.66 3.73 2.49
C GLU A 167 -21.33 3.48 1.76
N VAL A 168 -20.22 3.35 2.50
CA VAL A 168 -18.90 3.03 1.90
C VAL A 168 -18.91 1.65 1.24
N ILE A 169 -19.49 0.63 1.88
CA ILE A 169 -19.68 -0.71 1.28
C ILE A 169 -20.54 -0.63 0.03
N THR A 170 -21.56 0.22 0.01
CA THR A 170 -22.38 0.47 -1.17
C THR A 170 -21.55 1.08 -2.31
N ASP A 171 -20.70 2.06 -2.01
CA ASP A 171 -19.78 2.67 -2.98
C ASP A 171 -18.79 1.64 -3.56
N ILE A 172 -18.23 0.77 -2.71
CA ILE A 172 -17.32 -0.32 -3.13
C ILE A 172 -18.01 -1.31 -4.07
N ARG A 173 -19.23 -1.74 -3.72
CA ARG A 173 -20.02 -2.66 -4.55
C ARG A 173 -20.40 -2.01 -5.89
N ALA A 174 -20.80 -0.74 -5.88
CA ALA A 174 -21.12 0.01 -7.09
C ALA A 174 -19.91 0.16 -8.03
N ALA A 175 -18.69 0.22 -7.48
CA ALA A 175 -17.46 0.22 -8.25
C ALA A 175 -17.02 -1.17 -8.74
N GLU A 176 -17.68 -2.24 -8.31
CA GLU A 176 -17.30 -3.65 -8.52
C GLU A 176 -15.90 -3.97 -7.94
N MET A 177 -15.60 -3.41 -6.77
CA MET A 177 -14.30 -3.53 -6.08
C MET A 177 -14.32 -4.50 -4.89
N ALA A 178 -15.41 -5.24 -4.67
CA ALA A 178 -15.59 -6.07 -3.47
C ALA A 178 -14.50 -7.14 -3.28
N GLN A 179 -13.91 -7.64 -4.37
CA GLN A 179 -12.83 -8.64 -4.32
C GLN A 179 -11.43 -8.03 -4.25
N SER A 180 -11.31 -6.70 -4.15
CA SER A 180 -10.02 -5.99 -4.13
C SER A 180 -10.03 -4.89 -3.07
N VAL A 181 -10.71 -5.14 -1.96
CA VAL A 181 -10.77 -4.24 -0.80
C VAL A 181 -10.61 -5.03 0.49
N ILE A 182 -9.86 -4.46 1.44
CA ILE A 182 -9.76 -4.89 2.84
C ILE A 182 -10.35 -3.78 3.72
N LEU A 183 -11.24 -4.11 4.65
CA LEU A 183 -11.91 -3.16 5.54
C LEU A 183 -11.22 -3.14 6.91
N ILE A 184 -10.76 -1.98 7.39
CA ILE A 184 -10.09 -1.91 8.70
C ILE A 184 -11.12 -1.86 9.83
N ALA A 185 -10.91 -2.69 10.85
CA ALA A 185 -11.69 -2.71 12.08
C ALA A 185 -10.78 -2.64 13.32
N TYR A 186 -11.09 -1.72 14.24
CA TYR A 186 -10.35 -1.54 15.50
C TYR A 186 -11.02 -2.18 16.71
N THR A 187 -12.27 -2.62 16.58
CA THR A 187 -13.04 -3.22 17.67
C THR A 187 -13.81 -4.44 17.17
N ALA A 188 -14.06 -5.39 18.06
CA ALA A 188 -14.83 -6.58 17.71
C ALA A 188 -16.23 -6.23 17.20
N GLU A 189 -16.89 -5.23 17.82
CA GLU A 189 -18.18 -4.72 17.35
C GLU A 189 -18.12 -4.22 15.90
N ALA A 190 -17.06 -3.47 15.54
CA ALA A 190 -16.89 -2.99 14.17
C ALA A 190 -16.65 -4.14 13.19
N ALA A 191 -15.78 -5.11 13.53
CA ALA A 191 -15.50 -6.26 12.69
C ALA A 191 -16.75 -7.13 12.48
N THR A 192 -17.51 -7.45 13.54
CA THR A 192 -18.79 -8.18 13.42
C THR A 192 -19.79 -7.43 12.55
N LYS A 193 -19.90 -6.11 12.72
CA LYS A 193 -20.78 -5.28 11.88
C LYS A 193 -20.36 -5.30 10.42
N LEU A 194 -19.07 -5.13 10.13
CA LEU A 194 -18.54 -5.14 8.76
C LEU A 194 -18.75 -6.49 8.10
N HIS A 195 -18.47 -7.59 8.80
CA HIS A 195 -18.69 -8.94 8.29
C HIS A 195 -20.18 -9.19 7.98
N ALA A 196 -21.09 -8.75 8.85
CA ALA A 196 -22.53 -8.87 8.59
C ALA A 196 -22.99 -8.04 7.37
N LEU A 197 -22.35 -6.91 7.10
CA LEU A 197 -22.68 -6.03 5.97
C LEU A 197 -22.05 -6.49 4.65
N ALA A 198 -20.85 -7.04 4.70
CA ALA A 198 -20.04 -7.43 3.55
C ALA A 198 -19.21 -8.70 3.85
N PRO A 199 -19.85 -9.88 3.96
CA PRO A 199 -19.15 -11.14 4.22
C PRO A 199 -18.20 -11.55 3.07
N GLU A 200 -18.31 -10.91 1.91
CA GLU A 200 -17.45 -11.13 0.75
C GLU A 200 -16.13 -10.33 0.76
N MET A 201 -15.93 -9.43 1.72
CA MET A 201 -14.74 -8.57 1.83
C MET A 201 -13.92 -8.95 3.06
N LEU A 202 -12.58 -8.93 2.93
CA LEU A 202 -11.67 -9.17 4.06
C LEU A 202 -11.69 -8.02 5.06
N ILE A 203 -11.40 -8.34 6.32
CA ILE A 203 -11.35 -7.40 7.43
C ILE A 203 -9.95 -7.41 8.04
N SER A 204 -9.28 -6.26 7.98
CA SER A 204 -8.05 -6.05 8.74
C SER A 204 -8.41 -5.75 10.19
N PHE A 205 -8.30 -6.74 11.09
CA PHE A 205 -8.67 -6.61 12.50
C PHE A 205 -7.44 -6.49 13.42
N SER A 206 -7.50 -5.60 14.41
CA SER A 206 -6.41 -5.45 15.38
C SER A 206 -6.32 -6.65 16.32
N ILE A 207 -5.22 -7.40 16.25
CA ILE A 207 -4.99 -8.61 17.06
C ILE A 207 -3.70 -8.45 17.86
N SER A 208 -3.85 -8.47 19.18
CA SER A 208 -2.77 -8.29 20.15
C SER A 208 -2.51 -9.52 21.01
N SER A 209 -3.32 -10.57 20.88
CA SER A 209 -3.11 -11.90 21.44
C SER A 209 -4.00 -12.92 20.71
N PRO A 210 -3.79 -14.24 20.90
CA PRO A 210 -4.69 -15.27 20.37
C PRO A 210 -6.14 -15.13 20.87
N ASP A 211 -6.34 -14.55 22.06
CA ASP A 211 -7.68 -14.33 22.64
C ASP A 211 -8.49 -13.31 21.81
N ASP A 212 -7.84 -12.37 21.13
CA ASP A 212 -8.53 -11.39 20.27
C ASP A 212 -9.16 -12.08 19.04
N LEU A 213 -8.46 -13.06 18.44
CA LEU A 213 -8.99 -13.86 17.34
C LEU A 213 -10.14 -14.75 17.83
N ALA A 214 -9.96 -15.47 18.94
CA ALA A 214 -11.02 -16.29 19.52
C ALA A 214 -12.27 -15.46 19.89
N THR A 215 -12.08 -14.20 20.30
CA THR A 215 -13.18 -13.28 20.59
C THR A 215 -14.00 -12.94 19.33
N ILE A 216 -13.34 -12.72 18.19
CA ILE A 216 -14.05 -12.37 16.95
C ILE A 216 -14.69 -13.59 16.29
N GLU A 217 -14.05 -14.75 16.38
CA GLU A 217 -14.61 -16.06 15.99
C GLU A 217 -15.89 -16.35 16.79
N ALA A 218 -15.86 -16.17 18.11
CA ALA A 218 -17.03 -16.33 18.97
C ALA A 218 -18.16 -15.32 18.69
N ALA A 219 -17.83 -14.16 18.11
CA ALA A 219 -18.80 -13.16 17.65
C ALA A 219 -19.37 -13.48 16.25
N GLY A 220 -18.94 -14.60 15.63
CA GLY A 220 -19.46 -15.10 14.37
C GLY A 220 -18.77 -14.54 13.13
N VAL A 221 -17.55 -14.00 13.26
CA VAL A 221 -16.71 -13.65 12.11
C VAL A 221 -15.69 -14.78 11.93
N PRO A 222 -15.69 -15.48 10.79
CA PRO A 222 -14.82 -16.62 10.60
C PRO A 222 -13.40 -16.15 10.27
N ASP A 223 -12.41 -16.99 10.58
CA ASP A 223 -10.99 -16.67 10.44
C ASP A 223 -10.61 -16.30 9.00
N GLU A 224 -11.19 -16.97 7.99
CA GLU A 224 -10.94 -16.68 6.56
C GLU A 224 -11.40 -15.27 6.11
N SER A 225 -12.13 -14.55 6.96
CA SER A 225 -12.52 -13.16 6.73
C SER A 225 -11.57 -12.15 7.37
N ILE A 226 -10.54 -12.60 8.10
CA ILE A 226 -9.66 -11.77 8.90
C ILE A 226 -8.26 -11.73 8.31
N VAL A 227 -7.69 -10.53 8.27
CA VAL A 227 -6.25 -10.30 8.17
C VAL A 227 -5.82 -9.60 9.45
N ALA A 228 -4.82 -10.14 10.15
CA ALA A 228 -4.46 -9.70 11.49
C ALA A 228 -3.52 -8.49 11.48
N PHE A 229 -4.00 -7.31 11.87
CA PHE A 229 -3.12 -6.17 12.17
C PHE A 229 -2.52 -6.31 13.57
N THR A 230 -1.22 -6.59 13.66
CA THR A 230 -0.57 -6.98 14.92
C THR A 230 0.16 -5.83 15.65
N GLY A 231 -0.05 -4.61 15.17
CA GLY A 231 0.48 -3.38 15.78
C GLY A 231 1.68 -2.80 15.05
N THR A 232 2.35 -1.84 15.70
CA THR A 232 3.39 -1.02 15.06
C THR A 232 4.73 -0.94 15.78
N ARG A 233 4.92 -1.76 16.83
CA ARG A 233 6.04 -1.59 17.77
C ARG A 233 6.71 -2.89 18.16
N VAL A 234 5.93 -3.87 18.57
CA VAL A 234 6.44 -5.12 19.14
C VAL A 234 6.16 -6.24 18.14
N VAL A 235 7.22 -6.73 17.52
CA VAL A 235 7.19 -7.92 16.67
C VAL A 235 6.94 -9.14 17.57
N ARG A 236 6.04 -10.04 17.16
CA ARG A 236 5.70 -11.25 17.94
C ARG A 236 5.62 -12.50 17.06
N PRO A 237 6.77 -13.12 16.74
CA PRO A 237 6.81 -14.32 15.91
C PRO A 237 5.96 -15.47 16.45
N ASP A 238 5.90 -15.66 17.78
CA ASP A 238 5.06 -16.69 18.39
C ASP A 238 3.56 -16.45 18.15
N LEU A 239 3.11 -15.19 18.06
CA LEU A 239 1.72 -14.90 17.67
C LEU A 239 1.52 -15.16 16.18
N TYR A 240 2.49 -14.78 15.34
CA TYR A 240 2.38 -14.92 13.90
C TYR A 240 2.27 -16.39 13.50
N ALA A 241 3.08 -17.26 14.09
CA ALA A 241 2.97 -18.72 13.91
C ALA A 241 1.60 -19.28 14.37
N GLN A 242 0.99 -18.72 15.42
CA GLN A 242 -0.36 -19.14 15.86
C GLN A 242 -1.47 -18.66 14.92
N LEU A 243 -1.26 -17.55 14.23
CA LEU A 243 -2.20 -17.03 13.23
C LEU A 243 -2.06 -17.81 11.91
N ASP A 244 -0.84 -18.12 11.49
CA ASP A 244 -0.51 -19.00 10.37
C ASP A 244 -1.10 -20.41 10.56
N ASP A 245 -0.98 -21.02 11.76
CA ASP A 245 -1.65 -22.29 12.10
C ASP A 245 -3.19 -22.26 11.90
N ARG A 246 -3.78 -21.06 11.84
CA ARG A 246 -5.21 -20.80 11.67
C ARG A 246 -5.57 -20.24 10.28
N ASP A 247 -4.60 -20.14 9.36
CA ASP A 247 -4.78 -19.60 8.01
C ASP A 247 -5.20 -18.12 8.04
N VAL A 248 -4.53 -17.32 8.88
CA VAL A 248 -4.78 -15.89 9.07
C VAL A 248 -3.51 -15.09 8.83
N GLU A 249 -3.47 -14.30 7.76
CA GLU A 249 -2.28 -13.53 7.41
C GLU A 249 -2.05 -12.33 8.35
N VAL A 250 -0.79 -11.95 8.46
CA VAL A 250 -0.27 -10.94 9.37
C VAL A 250 0.05 -9.65 8.63
N ILE A 251 -0.63 -8.56 9.02
CA ILE A 251 -0.18 -7.20 8.78
C ILE A 251 0.63 -6.71 9.98
N PHE A 252 1.86 -6.23 9.75
CA PHE A 252 2.62 -5.51 10.77
C PHE A 252 3.01 -4.12 10.26
N GLY A 253 2.81 -3.10 11.11
CA GLY A 253 3.09 -1.72 10.75
C GLY A 253 4.48 -1.26 11.16
N THR A 254 5.20 -0.60 10.27
CA THR A 254 6.42 0.17 10.60
C THR A 254 6.17 1.68 10.62
N LEU A 255 4.98 2.07 10.20
CA LEU A 255 4.44 3.42 10.02
C LEU A 255 4.30 4.25 11.31
N GLY A 256 4.13 5.57 11.10
CA GLY A 256 3.73 6.56 12.08
C GLY A 256 4.59 7.82 12.02
N ARG A 257 3.95 8.99 12.18
CA ARG A 257 4.59 10.32 12.20
C ARG A 257 5.58 10.55 13.35
N SER A 258 5.63 9.65 14.33
CA SER A 258 6.56 9.77 15.46
C SER A 258 7.97 9.44 14.99
N ARG A 259 8.98 10.19 15.45
CA ARG A 259 10.40 9.82 15.24
C ARG A 259 10.79 8.46 15.84
N ASN A 260 9.89 7.85 16.63
CA ASN A 260 10.05 6.53 17.20
C ASN A 260 9.26 5.45 16.44
N SER A 261 8.64 5.76 15.29
CA SER A 261 8.14 4.69 14.40
C SER A 261 9.31 3.92 13.82
N LEU A 262 9.08 2.67 13.45
CA LEU A 262 10.14 1.80 12.95
C LEU A 262 10.71 2.34 11.64
N ASP A 263 9.88 2.93 10.76
CA ASP A 263 10.33 3.56 9.52
C ASP A 263 11.38 4.65 9.76
N HIS A 264 11.14 5.55 10.72
CA HIS A 264 12.10 6.60 11.09
C HIS A 264 13.36 6.03 11.75
N ILE A 265 13.22 4.95 12.52
CA ILE A 265 14.37 4.28 13.15
C ILE A 265 15.24 3.63 12.06
N PHE A 266 14.62 2.91 11.12
CA PHE A 266 15.33 2.24 10.03
C PHE A 266 16.08 3.24 9.16
N GLU A 267 15.40 4.33 8.75
CA GLU A 267 16.00 5.41 7.97
C GLU A 267 17.19 6.03 8.70
N ARG A 268 16.99 6.40 9.98
CA ARG A 268 17.99 7.11 10.77
C ARG A 268 19.28 6.29 10.96
N PHE A 269 19.15 4.97 11.12
CA PHE A 269 20.27 4.09 11.38
C PHE A 269 20.77 3.32 10.15
N GLY A 270 20.14 3.51 8.99
CA GLY A 270 20.48 2.80 7.75
C GLY A 270 20.27 1.29 7.87
N THR A 271 19.18 0.87 8.50
CA THR A 271 18.85 -0.55 8.75
C THR A 271 17.58 -0.95 8.01
N ASP A 272 17.44 -0.55 6.75
CA ASP A 272 16.26 -0.88 5.94
C ASP A 272 16.17 -2.40 5.68
N ASN A 273 17.27 -3.15 5.80
CA ASN A 273 17.26 -4.62 5.80
C ASN A 273 16.31 -5.24 6.85
N ARG A 274 15.91 -4.49 7.89
CA ARG A 274 14.94 -4.93 8.89
C ARG A 274 13.55 -5.20 8.31
N TYR A 275 13.19 -4.62 7.16
CA TYR A 275 11.94 -4.99 6.47
C TYR A 275 11.95 -6.46 6.05
N ALA A 276 13.09 -6.96 5.52
CA ALA A 276 13.23 -8.37 5.18
C ALA A 276 13.22 -9.27 6.43
N GLU A 277 13.83 -8.84 7.54
CA GLU A 277 13.77 -9.59 8.80
C GLU A 277 12.33 -9.67 9.37
N LEU A 278 11.51 -8.63 9.19
CA LEU A 278 10.09 -8.66 9.55
C LEU A 278 9.35 -9.71 8.73
N ALA A 279 9.54 -9.70 7.41
CA ALA A 279 9.01 -10.73 6.53
C ALA A 279 9.48 -12.12 6.99
N GLU A 280 10.76 -12.31 7.38
CA GLU A 280 11.32 -13.61 7.80
C GLU A 280 10.73 -14.09 9.11
N GLY A 281 10.26 -13.16 9.92
CA GLY A 281 9.55 -13.42 11.16
C GLY A 281 8.09 -13.86 10.98
N GLY A 282 7.56 -13.96 9.75
CA GLY A 282 6.16 -14.34 9.49
C GLY A 282 5.22 -13.13 9.34
N VAL A 283 5.68 -12.07 8.68
CA VAL A 283 4.82 -10.93 8.29
C VAL A 283 4.50 -11.03 6.81
N ASP A 284 3.21 -11.12 6.49
CA ASP A 284 2.71 -11.26 5.11
C ASP A 284 2.50 -9.92 4.43
N ILE A 285 2.14 -8.89 5.20
CA ILE A 285 1.94 -7.54 4.70
C ILE A 285 2.64 -6.52 5.62
N ILE A 286 3.57 -5.75 5.07
CA ILE A 286 4.22 -4.64 5.78
C ILE A 286 3.48 -3.34 5.48
N ALA A 287 2.82 -2.76 6.50
CA ALA A 287 2.20 -1.44 6.41
C ALA A 287 3.20 -0.33 6.77
N THR A 288 3.56 0.53 5.81
CA THR A 288 4.72 1.44 5.96
C THR A 288 4.50 2.81 5.32
N ASP A 289 5.13 3.84 5.91
CA ASP A 289 5.30 5.18 5.34
C ASP A 289 6.46 5.25 4.32
N ARG A 290 7.31 4.21 4.25
CA ARG A 290 8.49 4.14 3.35
C ARG A 290 8.40 2.96 2.37
N PRO A 291 7.32 2.87 1.56
CA PRO A 291 7.04 1.68 0.75
C PRO A 291 8.15 1.33 -0.25
N ARG A 292 8.85 2.33 -0.82
CA ARG A 292 9.97 2.09 -1.74
C ARG A 292 11.19 1.46 -1.07
N ALA A 293 11.51 1.90 0.15
CA ALA A 293 12.63 1.35 0.91
C ALA A 293 12.32 -0.09 1.38
N ALA A 294 11.08 -0.33 1.81
CA ALA A 294 10.61 -1.69 2.11
C ALA A 294 10.70 -2.59 0.88
N ALA A 295 10.29 -2.11 -0.29
CA ALA A 295 10.37 -2.88 -1.54
C ALA A 295 11.80 -3.21 -1.94
N GLU A 296 12.73 -2.26 -1.82
CA GLU A 296 14.15 -2.50 -2.11
C GLU A 296 14.73 -3.58 -1.19
N ALA A 297 14.46 -3.51 0.11
CA ALA A 297 14.91 -4.52 1.07
C ALA A 297 14.29 -5.90 0.83
N LEU A 298 12.99 -5.97 0.50
CA LEU A 298 12.32 -7.23 0.17
C LEU A 298 12.82 -7.80 -1.17
N LEU A 299 13.11 -6.96 -2.16
CA LEU A 299 13.66 -7.39 -3.44
C LEU A 299 15.06 -8.00 -3.27
N GLU A 300 15.93 -7.37 -2.48
CA GLU A 300 17.28 -7.89 -2.17
C GLU A 300 17.22 -9.25 -1.46
N ALA A 301 16.18 -9.46 -0.64
CA ALA A 301 15.94 -10.72 0.07
C ALA A 301 15.16 -11.76 -0.75
N GLU A 302 14.80 -11.49 -2.01
CA GLU A 302 13.96 -12.35 -2.88
C GLU A 302 12.53 -12.59 -2.33
N ARG A 303 11.97 -11.59 -1.65
CA ARG A 303 10.65 -11.64 -0.97
C ARG A 303 9.65 -10.59 -1.41
N LEU A 304 10.01 -9.76 -2.40
CA LEU A 304 9.07 -8.86 -3.04
C LEU A 304 8.36 -9.59 -4.19
N PRO A 305 7.01 -9.60 -4.23
CA PRO A 305 6.26 -10.19 -5.34
C PRO A 305 6.73 -9.73 -6.72
N GLN A 306 6.84 -10.68 -7.63
CA GLN A 306 7.26 -10.47 -9.02
C GLN A 306 6.10 -10.67 -9.99
N ALA A 307 6.21 -10.13 -11.20
CA ALA A 307 5.20 -10.32 -12.24
C ALA A 307 5.01 -11.81 -12.57
N GLY A 308 3.75 -12.24 -12.70
CA GLY A 308 3.36 -13.63 -12.91
C GLY A 308 3.12 -14.43 -11.64
N GLN A 309 3.24 -13.82 -10.45
CA GLN A 309 2.96 -14.46 -9.16
C GLN A 309 1.65 -13.95 -8.59
N CYS A 310 0.73 -14.83 -8.21
CA CYS A 310 -0.44 -14.52 -7.37
C CYS A 310 -1.23 -13.26 -7.80
N GLY A 311 -1.50 -13.09 -9.10
CA GLY A 311 -2.22 -11.92 -9.62
C GLY A 311 -1.39 -10.63 -9.76
N VAL A 312 -0.06 -10.71 -9.63
CA VAL A 312 0.87 -9.59 -9.89
C VAL A 312 1.25 -9.54 -11.36
N SER A 313 1.16 -8.35 -11.95
CA SER A 313 1.60 -8.08 -13.33
C SER A 313 2.22 -6.69 -13.47
N ARG A 314 2.87 -6.43 -14.61
CA ARG A 314 3.17 -5.07 -15.08
C ARG A 314 2.35 -4.83 -16.34
N ALA A 315 1.65 -3.70 -16.40
CA ALA A 315 1.00 -3.27 -17.63
C ALA A 315 2.05 -3.15 -18.75
N GLU A 316 1.63 -3.38 -19.99
CA GLU A 316 2.48 -3.16 -21.18
C GLU A 316 2.60 -1.67 -21.52
#